data_AF-A0A7W7RAY2-F1
#
_entry.id   AF-A0A7W7RAY2-F1
#
_cell.length_a   1.000
_cell.length_b   1.000
_cell.length_c   1.000
_cell.angle_alpha   90.00
_cell.angle_beta   90.00
_cell.angle_gamma   90.00
#
_symmetry.space_group_name_H-M   'P 1'
#
loop_
_entity.id
_entity.type
_entity.pdbx_description
1 polymer ?
#
loop_
_entity_poly.entity_id
_entity_poly.type
_entity_poly.pdbx_seq_one_letter_code
_entity_poly.pdbx_strand_id
1 'polypeptide(L)'
;MLNLAPGSQPRLNGVEWTVDVIEPQKGRFTLSDGEGRSEIRPIRWLVHHPDARPATTAASLARPVDTGQSRSLADLTADQLERARIRAEHVMEVTTGFRDGRADRARPAYDPATTTLGQRRAAKVAECEAMPRHEAARLGATLVTLRMLIRRSTSRYRWDGRPTTRRLK
;
A
#
# COMPACT_ATOMS: atom_id res chain seq x y z
N MET A 1 0.43 3.34 18.44
CA MET A 1 1.89 3.41 18.37
C MET A 1 2.29 4.84 18.68
N LEU A 2 3.26 5.07 19.56
CA LEU A 2 3.65 6.41 20.03
C LEU A 2 4.44 7.13 18.92
N ASN A 3 3.97 8.31 18.49
CA ASN A 3 4.70 9.14 17.52
C ASN A 3 5.71 10.02 18.26
N LEU A 4 6.98 9.94 17.89
CA LEU A 4 8.07 10.66 18.51
C LEU A 4 8.73 11.68 17.58
N ALA A 5 8.21 11.88 16.37
CA ALA A 5 8.75 12.86 15.44
C ALA A 5 8.83 14.26 16.09
N PRO A 6 9.82 15.10 15.74
CA PRO A 6 9.83 16.50 16.17
C PRO A 6 8.48 17.17 15.90
N GLY A 7 7.98 17.95 16.87
CA GLY A 7 6.65 18.54 16.88
C GLY A 7 5.52 17.62 17.37
N SER A 8 5.79 16.34 17.65
CA SER A 8 4.80 15.46 18.30
C SER A 8 4.60 15.86 19.76
N GLN A 9 3.38 15.67 20.27
CA GLN A 9 3.01 16.12 21.62
C GLN A 9 2.63 14.97 22.58
N PRO A 10 3.57 14.08 22.96
CA PRO A 10 3.23 12.98 23.87
C PRO A 10 2.79 13.49 25.25
N ARG A 11 1.85 12.78 25.85
CA ARG A 11 1.44 13.04 27.23
C ARG A 11 2.18 12.10 28.19
N LEU A 12 2.90 12.68 29.15
CA LEU A 12 3.74 11.98 30.12
C LEU A 12 3.44 12.50 31.53
N ASN A 13 3.09 11.61 32.45
CA ASN A 13 2.69 11.97 33.82
C ASN A 13 1.56 13.01 33.86
N GLY A 14 0.66 12.96 32.89
CA GLY A 14 -0.44 13.92 32.78
C GLY A 14 -0.08 15.25 32.11
N VAL A 15 1.21 15.54 31.90
CA VAL A 15 1.72 16.78 31.26
C VAL A 15 1.88 16.56 29.76
N GLU A 16 1.50 17.55 28.96
CA GLU A 16 1.72 17.55 27.52
C GLU A 16 3.10 18.15 27.21
N TRP A 17 3.91 17.36 26.52
CA TRP A 17 5.27 17.72 26.14
C TRP A 17 5.35 17.82 24.64
N THR A 18 6.12 18.75 24.10
CA THR A 18 6.49 18.85 22.69
C THR A 18 7.86 18.22 22.48
N VAL A 19 7.99 17.33 21.50
CA VAL A 19 9.31 16.81 21.08
C VAL A 19 10.00 17.86 20.23
N ASP A 20 11.05 18.50 20.76
CA ASP A 20 11.76 19.54 20.03
C ASP A 20 12.76 18.93 19.03
N VAL A 21 13.56 17.97 19.51
CA VAL A 21 14.65 17.34 18.75
C VAL A 21 14.78 15.87 19.13
N ILE A 22 14.96 15.00 18.14
CA ILE A 22 15.45 13.63 18.36
C ILE A 22 16.90 13.56 17.91
N GLU A 23 17.76 12.94 18.71
CA GLU A 23 19.11 12.54 18.33
C GLU A 23 19.18 10.99 18.31
N PRO A 24 18.73 10.31 17.23
CA PRO A 24 18.68 8.85 17.16
C PRO A 24 20.05 8.21 17.39
N GLN A 25 21.11 8.82 16.88
CA GLN A 25 22.50 8.40 17.04
C GLN A 25 22.98 8.41 18.50
N LYS A 26 22.33 9.18 19.38
CA LYS A 26 22.62 9.23 20.83
C LYS A 26 21.50 8.59 21.66
N GLY A 27 20.46 8.03 21.02
CA GLY A 27 19.35 7.39 21.68
C GLY A 27 18.55 8.29 22.63
N ARG A 28 18.46 9.60 22.35
CA ARG A 28 17.79 10.59 23.22
C ARG A 28 16.96 11.61 22.46
N PHE A 29 16.03 12.25 23.14
CA PHE A 29 15.21 13.35 22.63
C PHE A 29 15.18 14.49 23.65
N THR A 30 14.91 15.69 23.17
CA THR A 30 14.63 16.88 23.98
C THR A 30 13.14 17.14 23.94
N LEU A 31 12.54 17.36 25.12
CA LEU A 31 11.17 17.78 25.27
C LEU A 31 11.11 19.21 25.78
N SER A 32 10.05 19.92 25.44
CA SER A 32 9.62 21.14 26.11
C SER A 32 8.16 21.02 26.55
N ASP A 33 7.79 21.58 27.70
CA ASP A 33 6.36 21.74 28.04
C ASP A 33 5.84 23.13 27.63
N GLY A 34 4.53 23.34 27.77
CA GLY A 34 3.90 24.63 27.48
C GLY A 34 4.32 25.78 28.42
N GLU A 35 5.06 25.48 29.48
CA GLU A 35 5.58 26.43 30.47
C GLU A 35 7.06 26.77 30.20
N GLY A 36 7.66 26.20 29.15
CA GLY A 36 9.04 26.46 28.72
C GLY A 36 10.10 25.62 29.45
N ARG A 37 9.71 24.63 30.27
CA ARG A 37 10.66 23.68 30.86
C ARG A 37 11.12 22.70 29.79
N SER A 38 12.43 22.54 29.66
CA SER A 38 13.02 21.60 28.70
C SER A 38 13.78 20.46 29.40
N GLU A 39 13.59 19.24 28.90
CA GLU A 39 14.23 18.04 29.44
C GLU A 39 14.84 17.16 28.34
N ILE A 40 16.03 16.61 28.61
CA ILE A 40 16.66 15.60 27.75
C ILE A 40 16.39 14.21 28.34
N ARG A 41 15.78 13.32 27.57
CA ARG A 41 15.43 11.96 28.01
C ARG A 41 15.86 10.91 26.97
N PRO A 42 16.26 9.71 27.40
CA PRO A 42 16.62 8.66 26.48
C PRO A 42 15.36 8.02 25.86
N ILE A 43 15.43 7.61 24.59
CA ILE A 43 14.31 6.98 23.86
C ILE A 43 13.78 5.75 24.60
N ARG A 44 14.66 4.93 25.19
CA ARG A 44 14.29 3.75 25.99
C ARG A 44 13.39 4.08 27.19
N TRP A 45 13.60 5.23 27.83
CA TRP A 45 12.82 5.63 28.99
C TRP A 45 11.36 5.86 28.62
N LEU A 46 11.12 6.42 27.44
CA LEU A 46 9.79 6.70 26.91
C LEU A 46 9.05 5.43 26.46
N VAL A 47 9.76 4.48 25.83
CA VAL A 47 9.18 3.20 25.40
C VAL A 47 8.68 2.36 26.59
N HIS A 48 9.35 2.47 27.74
CA HIS A 48 8.99 1.77 28.97
C HIS A 48 8.20 2.63 29.96
N HIS A 49 7.81 3.85 29.58
CA HIS A 49 7.15 4.74 30.52
C HIS A 49 5.69 4.29 30.75
N PRO A 50 5.28 4.01 32.00
CA PRO A 50 3.99 3.39 32.31
C PRO A 50 2.80 4.25 31.87
N ASP A 51 2.96 5.57 31.84
CA ASP A 51 1.92 6.52 31.46
C ASP A 51 2.15 7.20 30.09
N ALA A 52 3.05 6.69 29.25
CA ALA A 52 3.24 7.26 27.92
C ALA A 52 2.02 7.01 27.04
N ARG A 53 1.25 8.08 26.81
CA ARG A 53 0.10 8.05 25.91
C ARG A 53 0.42 8.79 24.60
N PRO A 54 0.03 8.23 23.45
CA PRO A 54 0.16 8.93 22.18
C PRO A 54 -0.60 10.25 22.22
N ALA A 55 0.01 11.27 21.60
CA ALA A 55 -0.59 12.57 21.40
C ALA A 55 -1.99 12.41 20.78
N THR A 56 -3.03 12.84 21.49
CA THR A 56 -4.36 13.03 20.90
C THR A 56 -4.44 14.45 20.40
N THR A 57 -3.68 14.77 19.36
CA THR A 57 -3.84 16.04 18.67
C THR A 57 -4.99 15.90 17.68
N ALA A 58 -5.76 16.97 17.43
CA ALA A 58 -6.68 17.04 16.29
C ALA A 58 -5.96 16.76 14.95
N ALA A 59 -4.63 16.94 14.91
CA ALA A 59 -3.75 16.52 13.82
C ALA A 59 -3.65 14.99 13.65
N SER A 60 -4.01 14.16 14.63
CA SER A 60 -4.06 12.69 14.51
C SER A 60 -5.29 12.21 13.72
N LEU A 61 -6.32 13.06 13.61
CA LEU A 61 -7.43 12.88 12.65
C LEU A 61 -7.05 13.35 11.25
N ALA A 62 -6.09 14.26 11.15
CA ALA A 62 -5.40 14.56 9.90
C ALA A 62 -4.28 13.53 9.70
N ARG A 63 -4.64 12.32 9.21
CA ARG A 63 -3.68 11.54 8.41
C ARG A 63 -2.93 12.54 7.53
N PRO A 64 -1.59 12.48 7.41
CA PRO A 64 -0.94 13.20 6.33
C PRO A 64 -1.68 12.75 5.08
N VAL A 65 -2.48 13.64 4.51
CA VAL A 65 -2.91 13.51 3.14
C VAL A 65 -1.59 13.43 2.42
N ASP A 66 -1.36 12.29 1.77
CA ASP A 66 -0.30 12.15 0.80
C ASP A 66 -0.39 13.38 -0.12
N THR A 67 0.46 14.38 0.13
CA THR A 67 0.59 15.56 -0.74
C THR A 67 1.35 15.19 -2.01
N GLY A 68 1.71 13.90 -2.17
CA GLY A 68 1.94 13.32 -3.47
C GLY A 68 0.69 13.55 -4.33
N GLN A 69 0.84 14.40 -5.33
CA GLN A 69 -0.10 14.58 -6.42
C GLN A 69 -0.80 13.25 -6.74
N SER A 70 -2.14 13.25 -6.73
CA SER A 70 -2.93 12.04 -7.00
C SER A 70 -2.51 11.48 -8.36
N ARG A 71 -1.74 10.39 -8.36
CA ARG A 71 -1.22 9.78 -9.58
C ARG A 71 -2.39 9.42 -10.48
N SER A 72 -2.43 10.03 -11.65
CA SER A 72 -3.51 9.91 -12.62
C SER A 72 -3.01 9.21 -13.88
N LEU A 73 -3.95 8.76 -14.72
CA LEU A 73 -3.59 8.23 -16.04
C LEU A 73 -2.90 9.28 -16.93
N ALA A 74 -3.11 10.57 -16.66
CA ALA A 74 -2.49 11.67 -17.41
C ALA A 74 -0.99 11.80 -17.14
N ASP A 75 -0.50 11.23 -16.04
CA ASP A 75 0.93 11.22 -15.69
C ASP A 75 1.71 10.12 -16.45
N LEU A 76 1.00 9.26 -17.19
CA LEU A 76 1.61 8.18 -17.96
C LEU A 76 2.01 8.66 -19.35
N THR A 77 3.22 8.31 -19.78
CA THR A 77 3.57 8.39 -21.21
C THR A 77 2.66 7.47 -22.03
N ALA A 78 2.53 7.73 -23.34
CA ALA A 78 1.71 6.89 -24.22
C ALA A 78 2.07 5.40 -24.11
N ASP A 79 3.36 5.08 -24.07
CA ASP A 79 3.85 3.71 -23.90
C ASP A 79 3.51 3.12 -22.52
N GLN A 80 3.54 3.94 -21.46
CA GLN A 80 3.17 3.49 -20.11
C GLN A 80 1.67 3.22 -20.01
N LEU A 81 0.85 4.08 -20.61
CA LEU A 81 -0.59 3.91 -20.68
C LEU A 81 -0.96 2.66 -21.47
N GLU A 82 -0.31 2.43 -22.61
CA GLU A 82 -0.54 1.26 -23.43
C GLU A 82 -0.17 -0.04 -22.69
N ARG A 83 1.00 -0.08 -22.05
CA ARG A 83 1.36 -1.19 -21.17
C ARG A 83 0.37 -1.39 -20.02
N ALA A 84 -0.17 -0.32 -19.46
CA ALA A 84 -1.15 -0.40 -18.38
C ALA A 84 -2.48 -1.00 -18.86
N ARG A 85 -2.95 -0.62 -20.06
CA ARG A 85 -4.14 -1.21 -20.69
C ARG A 85 -3.96 -2.70 -20.96
N ILE A 86 -2.87 -3.10 -21.59
CA ILE A 86 -2.57 -4.51 -21.87
C ILE A 86 -2.55 -5.32 -20.56
N ARG A 87 -1.92 -4.79 -19.50
CA ARG A 87 -1.92 -5.44 -18.18
C ARG A 87 -3.32 -5.56 -17.58
N ALA A 88 -4.16 -4.54 -17.73
CA ALA A 88 -5.52 -4.55 -17.23
C ALA A 88 -6.36 -5.63 -17.93
N GLU A 89 -6.25 -5.76 -19.26
CA GLU A 89 -6.88 -6.84 -20.03
C GLU A 89 -6.49 -8.23 -19.52
N HIS A 90 -5.19 -8.46 -19.28
CA HIS A 90 -4.71 -9.74 -18.75
C HIS A 90 -5.25 -10.01 -17.35
N VAL A 91 -5.38 -8.99 -16.51
CA VAL A 91 -6.01 -9.14 -15.18
C VAL A 91 -7.48 -9.50 -15.34
N MET A 92 -8.23 -8.83 -16.23
CA MET A 92 -9.64 -9.10 -16.50
C MET A 92 -9.87 -10.51 -17.04
N GLU A 93 -9.04 -10.98 -17.97
CA GLU A 93 -9.10 -12.32 -18.54
C GLU A 93 -8.91 -13.39 -17.45
N VAL A 94 -7.99 -13.17 -16.50
CA VAL A 94 -7.78 -14.12 -15.40
C VAL A 94 -8.93 -14.11 -14.41
N THR A 95 -9.41 -12.92 -14.03
CA THR A 95 -10.42 -12.79 -12.97
C THR A 95 -11.81 -13.19 -13.45
N THR A 96 -12.20 -12.67 -14.62
CA THR A 96 -13.55 -12.85 -15.18
C THR A 96 -13.63 -13.95 -16.23
N GLY A 97 -12.51 -14.28 -16.88
CA GLY A 97 -12.49 -15.16 -18.04
C GLY A 97 -12.60 -14.44 -19.38
N PHE A 98 -12.83 -13.12 -19.36
CA PHE A 98 -13.05 -12.31 -20.55
C PHE A 98 -12.04 -11.19 -20.63
N ARG A 99 -11.34 -11.08 -21.76
CA ARG A 99 -10.24 -10.12 -21.93
C ARG A 99 -10.72 -8.67 -22.09
N ASP A 100 -11.80 -8.48 -22.86
CA ASP A 100 -12.46 -7.20 -23.15
C ASP A 100 -13.87 -7.11 -22.53
N GLY A 101 -14.23 -8.08 -21.68
CA GLY A 101 -15.55 -8.18 -21.05
C GLY A 101 -16.63 -8.87 -21.90
N ARG A 102 -16.29 -9.37 -23.09
CA ARG A 102 -17.22 -10.09 -23.97
C ARG A 102 -17.20 -11.59 -23.74
N ALA A 103 -18.36 -12.16 -23.42
CA ALA A 103 -18.49 -13.59 -23.11
C ALA A 103 -18.33 -14.50 -24.33
N ASP A 104 -18.75 -14.06 -25.51
CA ASP A 104 -18.64 -14.78 -26.78
C ASP A 104 -17.20 -14.96 -27.27
N ARG A 105 -16.24 -14.24 -26.66
CA ARG A 105 -14.81 -14.27 -27.02
C ARG A 105 -13.95 -14.96 -25.96
N ALA A 106 -14.57 -15.70 -25.05
CA ALA A 106 -13.84 -16.45 -24.03
C ALA A 106 -12.88 -17.46 -24.68
N ARG A 107 -11.61 -17.40 -24.31
CA ARG A 107 -10.63 -18.41 -24.72
C ARG A 107 -10.85 -19.67 -23.88
N PRO A 108 -10.70 -20.89 -24.43
CA PRO A 108 -10.98 -22.13 -23.68
C PRO A 108 -10.27 -22.24 -22.33
N ALA A 109 -8.98 -21.84 -22.24
CA ALA A 109 -8.22 -21.88 -21.00
C ALA A 109 -8.66 -20.85 -19.93
N TYR A 110 -9.53 -19.91 -20.30
CA TYR A 110 -10.04 -18.82 -19.48
C TYR A 110 -11.57 -18.78 -19.39
N ASP A 111 -12.29 -19.67 -20.07
CA ASP A 111 -13.75 -19.66 -20.09
C ASP A 111 -14.32 -19.98 -18.70
N PRO A 112 -15.09 -19.08 -18.07
CA PRO A 112 -15.60 -19.31 -16.72
C PRO A 112 -16.70 -20.38 -16.67
N ALA A 113 -17.31 -20.77 -17.80
CA ALA A 113 -18.26 -21.87 -17.84
C ALA A 113 -17.58 -23.24 -17.64
N THR A 114 -16.29 -23.34 -17.98
CA THR A 114 -15.53 -24.61 -17.98
C THR A 114 -14.28 -24.58 -17.10
N THR A 115 -13.89 -23.42 -16.57
CA THR A 115 -12.68 -23.25 -15.76
C THR A 115 -12.95 -22.57 -14.42
N THR A 116 -12.18 -22.98 -13.41
CA THR A 116 -12.10 -22.33 -12.10
C THR A 116 -11.13 -21.15 -12.13
N LEU A 117 -11.27 -20.20 -11.19
CA LEU A 117 -10.32 -19.09 -11.02
C LEU A 117 -8.87 -19.57 -10.79
N GLY A 118 -8.69 -20.72 -10.13
CA GLY A 118 -7.37 -21.34 -9.93
C GLY A 118 -6.75 -21.81 -11.25
N GLN A 119 -7.53 -22.51 -12.09
CA GLN A 119 -7.09 -22.97 -13.41
C GLN A 119 -6.73 -21.79 -14.32
N ARG A 120 -7.52 -20.71 -14.33
CA ARG A 120 -7.20 -19.51 -15.12
C ARG A 120 -5.91 -18.82 -14.69
N ARG A 121 -5.66 -18.75 -13.38
CA ARG A 121 -4.40 -18.21 -12.85
C ARG A 121 -3.21 -19.09 -13.23
N ALA A 122 -3.35 -20.41 -13.16
CA ALA A 122 -2.31 -21.35 -13.59
C ALA A 122 -2.03 -21.23 -15.10
N ALA A 123 -3.08 -21.13 -15.92
CA ALA A 123 -2.95 -20.90 -17.36
C ALA A 123 -2.20 -19.59 -17.66
N LYS A 124 -2.45 -18.51 -16.88
CA LYS A 124 -1.72 -17.25 -17.06
C LYS A 124 -0.26 -17.34 -16.64
N VAL A 125 0.07 -18.10 -15.60
CA VAL A 125 1.47 -18.36 -15.23
C VAL A 125 2.19 -19.08 -16.37
N ALA A 126 1.60 -20.16 -16.91
CA ALA A 126 2.17 -20.88 -18.05
C ALA A 126 2.33 -19.98 -19.30
N GLU A 127 1.36 -19.10 -19.57
CA GLU A 127 1.45 -18.10 -20.66
C GLU A 127 2.61 -17.12 -20.43
N CYS A 128 2.80 -16.63 -19.21
CA CYS A 128 3.92 -15.75 -18.87
C CYS A 128 5.28 -16.47 -18.90
N GLU A 129 5.34 -17.75 -18.55
CA GLU A 129 6.55 -18.57 -18.63
C GLU A 129 6.95 -18.88 -20.08
N ALA A 130 5.97 -19.06 -20.97
CA ALA A 130 6.20 -19.30 -22.39
C ALA A 130 6.53 -18.02 -23.19
N MET A 131 6.31 -16.83 -22.60
CA MET A 131 6.50 -15.55 -23.26
C MET A 131 8.00 -15.25 -23.51
N PRO A 132 8.39 -14.74 -24.70
CA PRO A 132 9.75 -14.30 -24.95
C PRO A 132 10.21 -13.27 -23.90
N ARG A 133 11.45 -13.39 -23.41
CA ARG A 133 11.96 -12.55 -22.30
C ARG A 133 11.82 -11.04 -22.54
N HIS A 134 12.02 -10.58 -23.77
CA HIS A 134 11.91 -9.16 -24.13
C HIS A 134 10.46 -8.66 -24.06
N GLU A 135 9.50 -9.48 -24.45
CA GLU A 135 8.07 -9.20 -24.36
C GLU A 135 7.61 -9.24 -22.89
N ALA A 136 8.07 -10.24 -22.13
CA ALA A 136 7.81 -10.34 -20.70
C ALA A 136 8.37 -9.15 -19.92
N ALA A 137 9.59 -8.69 -20.26
CA ALA A 137 10.18 -7.49 -19.66
C ALA A 137 9.36 -6.23 -19.97
N ARG A 138 8.93 -6.06 -21.23
CA ARG A 138 8.08 -4.94 -21.65
C ARG A 138 6.77 -4.91 -20.86
N LEU A 139 6.15 -6.07 -20.64
CA LEU A 139 4.90 -6.17 -19.89
C LEU A 139 5.11 -6.21 -18.37
N GLY A 140 6.34 -6.23 -17.86
CA GLY A 140 6.62 -6.43 -16.43
C GLY A 140 6.09 -7.78 -15.92
N ALA A 141 6.10 -8.78 -16.79
CA ALA A 141 5.58 -10.13 -16.58
C ALA A 141 6.67 -11.17 -16.29
N THR A 142 7.95 -10.78 -16.28
CA THR A 142 9.12 -11.67 -16.21
C THR A 142 9.17 -12.57 -14.97
N LEU A 143 8.49 -12.20 -13.88
CA LEU A 143 8.46 -12.94 -12.61
C LEU A 143 7.03 -13.12 -12.09
N VAL A 144 6.04 -13.20 -12.98
CA VAL A 144 4.64 -13.37 -12.58
C VAL A 144 4.44 -14.78 -12.03
N THR A 145 4.18 -14.85 -10.72
CA THR A 145 3.86 -16.10 -10.02
C THR A 145 2.38 -16.16 -9.64
N LEU A 146 1.88 -17.36 -9.37
CA LEU A 146 0.52 -17.58 -8.84
C LEU A 146 0.22 -16.71 -7.62
N ARG A 147 1.18 -16.60 -6.68
CA ARG A 147 1.08 -15.75 -5.48
C ARG A 147 0.93 -14.27 -5.83
N MET A 148 1.64 -13.80 -6.86
CA MET A 148 1.52 -12.43 -7.35
C MET A 148 0.14 -12.16 -7.96
N LEU A 149 -0.39 -13.11 -8.75
CA LEU A 149 -1.73 -13.01 -9.34
C LEU A 149 -2.82 -13.03 -8.27
N ILE A 150 -2.71 -13.90 -7.27
CA ILE A 150 -3.61 -13.91 -6.11
C ILE A 150 -3.59 -12.53 -5.45
N ARG A 151 -2.41 -12.00 -5.10
CA ARG A 151 -2.28 -10.68 -4.46
C ARG A 151 -2.90 -9.54 -5.30
N ARG A 152 -2.68 -9.55 -6.62
CA ARG A 152 -3.21 -8.52 -7.54
C ARG A 152 -4.73 -8.60 -7.70
N SER A 153 -5.31 -9.81 -7.70
CA SER A 153 -6.76 -10.04 -7.86
C SER A 153 -7.55 -10.04 -6.54
N THR A 154 -6.89 -10.17 -5.38
CA THR A 154 -7.52 -10.09 -4.05
C THR A 154 -7.54 -8.66 -3.48
N SER A 155 -7.03 -7.67 -4.20
CA SER A 155 -6.87 -6.34 -3.61
C SER A 155 -8.21 -5.68 -3.35
N ARG A 156 -8.37 -5.14 -2.14
CA ARG A 156 -9.42 -4.20 -1.67
C ARG A 156 -9.33 -2.85 -2.41
N TYR A 157 -8.92 -2.88 -3.67
CA TYR A 157 -8.64 -1.75 -4.52
C TYR A 157 -9.83 -1.57 -5.45
N ARG A 158 -10.80 -0.79 -4.98
CA ARG A 158 -11.80 -0.22 -5.87
C ARG A 158 -11.18 0.99 -6.54
N TRP A 159 -11.34 1.08 -7.85
CA TRP A 159 -10.93 2.21 -8.69
C TRP A 159 -11.66 3.52 -8.33
N ASP A 160 -12.67 3.47 -7.45
CA ASP A 160 -13.61 4.55 -7.13
C ASP A 160 -13.24 5.41 -5.90
N GLY A 161 -12.05 5.22 -5.30
CA GLY A 161 -11.52 6.13 -4.28
C GLY A 161 -12.21 6.10 -2.90
N ARG A 162 -13.12 5.14 -2.62
CA ARG A 162 -13.77 5.04 -1.29
C ARG A 162 -13.05 4.04 -0.37
N PRO A 163 -12.81 4.37 0.92
CA PRO A 163 -12.16 3.45 1.85
C PRO A 163 -13.10 2.31 2.27
N THR A 164 -12.66 1.05 2.16
CA THR A 164 -13.41 -0.11 2.66
C THR A 164 -12.83 -0.67 3.96
N THR A 165 -13.68 -0.74 4.99
CA THR A 165 -13.40 -1.18 6.36
C THR A 165 -13.74 -2.65 6.61
N ARG A 166 -13.25 -3.58 5.77
CA ARG A 166 -13.47 -5.02 6.03
C ARG A 166 -12.16 -5.76 6.23
N ARG A 167 -11.83 -6.04 7.49
CA ARG A 167 -10.83 -7.04 7.86
C ARG A 167 -11.40 -8.43 7.58
N LEU A 168 -10.59 -9.29 6.99
CA LEU A 168 -10.89 -10.72 6.85
C LEU A 168 -10.70 -11.37 8.21
N LYS A 169 -11.66 -12.20 8.63
CA LYS A 169 -11.47 -13.22 9.66
C LYS A 169 -10.71 -14.39 9.06
#